data_AF-A0A9P8ZV96-F1
#
_entry.id   AF-A0A9P8ZV96-F1
#
_cell.length_a   1.000
_cell.length_b   1.000
_cell.length_c   1.000
_cell.angle_alpha   90.00
_cell.angle_beta   90.00
_cell.angle_gamma   90.00
#
_symmetry.space_group_name_H-M   'P 1'
#
loop_
_entity.id
_entity.type
_entity.pdbx_description
1 polymer ?
#
loop_
_entity_poly.entity_id
_entity_poly.type
_entity_poly.pdbx_seq_one_letter_code
_entity_poly.pdbx_strand_id
1 'polypeptide(L)'
;MSHQRKGSQLWQPTSPTTETPASPLAAEAPAKQEQQQEQQRDATRQRNPGRRIAQIVKLKPEYLAEYKKCHAAVWPEVLKQIKECNIVDYSIFFDDSSNILFASFKYVGYDYAGDMEKMADNPKVREWWAYTDKMQDSLVPGAKSSESGEPSWWKGLEEVFYFNR
;
A
#
# COMPACT_ATOMS: atom_id res chain seq x y z
N MET A 1 48.49 -4.63 53.18
CA MET A 1 48.26 -3.86 54.43
C MET A 1 48.16 -2.40 54.02
N SER A 2 46.97 -1.89 53.69
CA SER A 2 46.00 -1.33 54.63
C SER A 2 46.62 -0.26 55.54
N HIS A 3 46.43 1.02 55.22
CA HIS A 3 45.51 1.91 55.96
C HIS A 3 45.76 3.38 55.60
N GLN A 4 44.73 4.01 55.04
CA GLN A 4 44.46 5.45 55.05
C GLN A 4 44.34 5.98 56.49
N ARG A 5 44.73 7.26 56.70
CA ARG A 5 43.95 8.34 57.37
C ARG A 5 44.45 9.69 56.82
N LYS A 6 43.62 10.51 56.15
CA LYS A 6 42.68 11.54 56.67
C LYS A 6 43.34 12.50 57.68
N GLY A 7 43.29 13.82 57.53
CA GLY A 7 42.66 14.70 56.56
C GLY A 7 42.90 16.16 57.00
N SER A 8 42.60 17.13 56.12
CA SER A 8 42.42 18.52 56.54
C SER A 8 41.32 19.14 55.69
N GLN A 9 40.27 19.60 56.38
CA GLN A 9 39.18 20.38 55.81
C GLN A 9 39.70 21.76 55.43
N LEU A 10 39.16 22.35 54.36
CA LEU A 10 38.66 23.74 54.37
C LEU A 10 37.90 24.05 53.07
N TRP A 11 36.64 24.46 53.30
CA TRP A 11 35.82 25.39 52.52
C TRP A 11 35.23 24.97 51.16
N GLN A 12 33.90 25.02 51.08
CA GLN A 12 33.08 24.84 49.87
C GLN A 12 32.31 26.14 49.57
N PRO A 13 32.22 26.55 48.30
CA PRO A 13 31.10 27.35 47.82
C PRO A 13 30.02 26.46 47.17
N THR A 14 28.82 26.48 47.74
CA THR A 14 27.60 25.93 47.13
C THR A 14 27.24 26.75 45.89
N SER A 15 27.24 26.12 44.71
CA SER A 15 26.59 26.69 43.52
C SER A 15 25.10 26.35 43.56
N PRO A 16 24.20 27.30 43.27
CA PRO A 16 22.77 27.04 43.28
C PRO A 16 22.39 26.13 42.10
N THR A 17 21.70 25.03 42.40
CA THR A 17 20.96 24.27 41.41
C THR A 17 19.90 25.17 40.82
N THR A 18 20.10 25.63 39.58
CA THR A 18 19.02 26.21 38.79
C THR A 18 18.41 25.06 37.99
N GLU A 19 17.34 24.46 38.52
CA GLU A 19 16.41 23.70 37.69
C GLU A 19 15.74 24.70 36.75
N THR A 20 16.18 24.72 35.49
CA THR A 20 15.44 25.38 34.42
C THR A 20 14.13 24.62 34.22
N PRO A 21 12.95 25.24 34.32
CA PRO A 21 11.73 24.59 33.88
C PRO A 21 11.81 24.41 32.36
N ALA A 22 11.71 23.16 31.89
CA ALA A 22 11.60 22.88 30.47
C ALA A 22 10.38 23.64 29.92
N SER A 23 10.65 24.64 29.09
CA SER A 23 9.64 25.41 28.39
C SER A 23 8.87 24.46 27.44
N PRO A 24 7.53 24.46 27.43
CA PRO A 24 6.73 23.52 26.62
C PRO A 24 6.83 23.79 25.10
N LEU A 25 7.63 24.76 24.67
CA LEU A 25 7.66 25.27 23.31
C LEU A 25 8.44 24.40 22.30
N ALA A 26 9.15 23.36 22.75
CA ALA A 26 9.98 22.52 21.86
C ALA A 26 9.19 21.42 21.12
N ALA A 27 7.98 21.06 21.58
CA ALA A 27 7.22 19.96 21.00
C ALA A 27 6.40 20.32 19.75
N GLU A 28 6.13 21.62 19.50
CA GLU A 28 5.31 22.05 18.35
C GLU A 28 6.09 22.31 17.05
N ALA A 29 7.41 22.54 17.14
CA ALA A 29 8.24 22.89 16.00
C ALA A 29 8.42 21.76 14.95
N PRO A 30 8.66 20.49 15.32
CA PRO A 30 8.86 19.42 14.33
C PRO A 30 7.58 19.10 13.55
N ALA A 31 6.42 19.08 14.21
CA ALA A 31 5.13 18.79 13.59
C ALA A 31 4.73 19.86 12.54
N LYS A 32 5.02 21.14 12.80
CA LYS A 32 4.76 22.23 11.84
C LYS A 32 5.69 22.19 10.63
N GLN A 33 6.94 21.75 10.82
CA GLN A 33 7.90 21.58 9.73
C GLN A 33 7.58 20.37 8.86
N GLU A 34 7.17 19.24 9.45
CA GLU A 34 6.68 18.06 8.73
C GLU A 34 5.43 18.39 7.91
N GLN A 35 4.46 19.08 8.51
CA GLN A 35 3.24 19.51 7.80
C GLN A 35 3.53 20.46 6.64
N GLN A 36 4.47 21.41 6.80
CA GLN A 36 4.86 22.30 5.71
C GLN A 36 5.60 21.55 4.59
N GLN A 37 6.49 20.61 4.92
CA GLN A 37 7.18 19.79 3.93
C GLN A 37 6.21 18.84 3.20
N GLU A 38 5.21 18.29 3.90
CA GLU A 38 4.20 17.42 3.31
C GLU A 38 3.25 18.19 2.39
N GLN A 39 2.82 19.40 2.78
CA GLN A 39 2.06 20.32 1.93
C GLN A 39 2.83 20.74 0.68
N GLN A 40 4.15 20.97 0.81
CA GLN A 40 5.01 21.35 -0.31
C GLN A 40 5.31 20.16 -1.24
N ARG A 41 5.39 18.94 -0.70
CA ARG A 41 5.44 17.69 -1.47
C ARG A 41 4.14 17.48 -2.24
N ASP A 42 2.99 17.65 -1.62
CA ASP A 42 1.69 17.50 -2.30
C ASP A 42 1.48 18.55 -3.39
N ALA A 43 1.97 19.78 -3.19
CA ALA A 43 1.92 20.84 -4.19
C ALA A 43 2.78 20.56 -5.45
N THR A 44 3.75 19.64 -5.36
CA THR A 44 4.66 19.28 -6.47
C THR A 44 4.40 17.88 -7.04
N ARG A 45 3.52 17.08 -6.43
CA ARG A 45 3.18 15.74 -6.92
C ARG A 45 2.38 15.83 -8.22
N GLN A 46 2.90 15.20 -9.27
CA GLN A 46 2.18 15.04 -10.52
C GLN A 46 1.20 13.87 -10.42
N ARG A 47 -0.08 14.14 -10.70
CA ARG A 47 -1.09 13.08 -10.78
C ARG A 47 -0.88 12.25 -12.04
N ASN A 48 -1.06 10.94 -11.94
CA ASN A 48 -0.97 10.06 -13.09
C ASN A 48 -2.10 10.40 -14.09
N PRO A 49 -1.80 10.62 -15.39
CA PRO A 49 -2.81 11.00 -16.38
C PRO A 49 -3.79 9.86 -16.74
N GLY A 50 -3.67 8.68 -16.12
CA GLY A 50 -4.50 7.51 -16.39
C GLY A 50 -3.71 6.37 -17.01
N ARG A 51 -2.65 5.93 -16.32
CA ARG A 51 -1.84 4.76 -16.69
C ARG A 51 -2.77 3.57 -16.79
N ARG A 52 -2.83 2.97 -17.98
CA ARG A 52 -3.61 1.77 -18.23
C ARG A 52 -2.80 0.56 -17.84
N ILE A 53 -3.47 -0.39 -17.20
CA ILE A 53 -2.91 -1.65 -16.78
C ILE A 53 -3.82 -2.74 -17.35
N ALA A 54 -3.17 -3.77 -17.87
CA ALA A 54 -3.82 -4.95 -18.42
C ALA A 54 -3.13 -6.18 -17.83
N GLN A 55 -3.91 -7.16 -17.43
CA GLN A 55 -3.40 -8.39 -16.83
C GLN A 55 -4.34 -9.57 -17.08
N ILE A 56 -3.79 -10.77 -17.04
CA ILE A 56 -4.53 -12.01 -17.28
C ILE A 56 -4.28 -13.06 -16.20
N VAL A 57 -5.29 -13.87 -15.94
CA VAL A 57 -5.22 -15.09 -15.12
C VAL A 57 -6.11 -16.16 -15.76
N LYS A 58 -5.86 -17.43 -15.47
CA LYS A 58 -6.74 -18.50 -15.92
C LYS A 58 -7.84 -18.73 -14.89
N LEU A 59 -9.08 -18.86 -15.35
CA LEU A 59 -10.20 -19.31 -14.53
C LEU A 59 -10.33 -20.83 -14.64
N LYS A 60 -10.56 -21.49 -13.51
CA LYS A 60 -10.95 -22.90 -13.49
C LYS A 60 -12.38 -23.03 -14.04
N PRO A 61 -12.62 -23.81 -15.11
CA PRO A 61 -13.91 -23.81 -15.82
C PRO A 61 -15.13 -24.06 -14.93
N GLU A 62 -14.97 -24.90 -13.91
CA GLU A 62 -16.02 -25.27 -12.95
C GLU A 62 -16.49 -24.10 -12.07
N TYR A 63 -15.73 -23.01 -11.98
CA TYR A 63 -16.07 -21.84 -11.16
C TYR A 63 -16.69 -20.67 -11.94
N LEU A 64 -16.91 -20.79 -13.25
CA LEU A 64 -17.41 -19.67 -14.07
C LEU A 64 -18.71 -19.04 -13.52
N ALA A 65 -19.67 -19.86 -13.11
CA ALA A 65 -20.94 -19.38 -12.58
C ALA A 65 -20.75 -18.62 -11.25
N GLU A 66 -19.95 -19.17 -10.34
CA GLU A 66 -19.67 -18.56 -9.04
C GLU A 66 -18.84 -17.27 -9.19
N TYR A 67 -17.86 -17.28 -10.08
CA TYR A 67 -17.03 -16.10 -10.38
C TYR A 67 -17.88 -14.93 -10.89
N LYS A 68 -18.81 -15.19 -11.82
CA LYS A 68 -19.78 -14.18 -12.29
C LYS A 68 -20.67 -13.69 -11.16
N LYS A 69 -21.18 -14.60 -10.33
CA LYS A 69 -22.08 -14.28 -9.22
C LYS A 69 -21.39 -13.39 -8.19
N CYS A 70 -20.18 -13.71 -7.76
CA CYS A 70 -19.47 -12.91 -6.77
C CYS A 70 -19.07 -11.54 -7.33
N HIS A 71 -18.67 -11.43 -8.61
CA HIS A 71 -18.32 -10.15 -9.23
C HIS A 71 -19.54 -9.29 -9.59
N ALA A 72 -20.74 -9.87 -9.69
CA ALA A 72 -21.98 -9.08 -9.78
C ALA A 72 -22.35 -8.41 -8.45
N ALA A 73 -21.79 -8.87 -7.33
CA ALA A 73 -22.06 -8.39 -5.98
C ALA A 73 -20.75 -8.29 -5.17
N VAL A 74 -19.76 -7.59 -5.73
CA VAL A 74 -18.47 -7.36 -5.07
C VAL A 74 -18.70 -6.69 -3.71
N TRP A 75 -17.95 -7.11 -2.70
CA TRP A 75 -18.07 -6.58 -1.35
C TRP A 75 -17.82 -5.06 -1.32
N PRO A 76 -18.66 -4.26 -0.64
CA PRO A 76 -18.53 -2.80 -0.60
C PRO A 76 -17.16 -2.32 -0.11
N GLU A 77 -16.54 -3.03 0.83
CA GLU A 77 -15.22 -2.72 1.39
C GLU A 77 -14.11 -2.87 0.35
N VAL A 78 -14.23 -3.87 -0.53
CA VAL A 78 -13.29 -4.09 -1.63
C VAL A 78 -13.43 -2.98 -2.67
N LEU A 79 -14.67 -2.64 -3.07
CA LEU A 79 -14.92 -1.53 -3.99
C LEU A 79 -14.45 -0.18 -3.42
N LYS A 80 -14.64 0.03 -2.12
CA LYS A 80 -14.13 1.21 -1.40
C LYS A 80 -12.61 1.27 -1.48
N GLN A 81 -11.91 0.17 -1.19
CA GLN A 81 -10.46 0.13 -1.26
C GLN A 81 -9.94 0.39 -2.69
N ILE A 82 -10.54 -0.22 -3.72
CA ILE A 82 -10.22 0.02 -5.13
C ILE A 82 -10.31 1.53 -5.45
N LYS A 83 -11.40 2.18 -5.03
CA LYS A 83 -11.59 3.62 -5.21
C LYS A 83 -10.54 4.44 -4.48
N GLU A 84 -10.23 4.10 -3.24
CA GLU A 84 -9.23 4.80 -2.43
C GLU A 84 -7.79 4.64 -2.95
N CYS A 85 -7.49 3.55 -3.66
CA CYS A 85 -6.22 3.30 -4.36
C CYS A 85 -6.20 3.90 -5.78
N ASN A 86 -7.09 4.84 -6.07
CA ASN A 86 -7.15 5.57 -7.34
C ASN A 86 -7.25 4.68 -8.60
N ILE A 87 -7.86 3.50 -8.47
CA ILE A 87 -8.19 2.63 -9.58
C ILE A 87 -9.57 3.00 -10.11
N VAL A 88 -9.65 3.23 -11.43
CA VAL A 88 -10.88 3.59 -12.15
C VAL A 88 -10.99 2.77 -13.43
N ASP A 89 -12.17 2.76 -14.04
CA ASP A 89 -12.40 2.09 -15.33
C ASP A 89 -12.00 0.59 -15.30
N TYR A 90 -12.25 -0.06 -14.16
CA TYR A 90 -11.84 -1.45 -13.92
C TYR A 90 -12.91 -2.42 -14.44
N SER A 91 -12.55 -3.18 -15.47
CA SER A 91 -13.35 -4.26 -16.05
C SER A 91 -12.60 -5.59 -16.05
N ILE A 92 -13.35 -6.69 -15.92
CA ILE A 92 -12.84 -8.06 -16.07
C ILE A 92 -13.70 -8.77 -17.12
N PHE A 93 -13.05 -9.27 -18.16
CA PHE A 93 -13.65 -9.98 -19.29
C PHE A 93 -13.27 -11.46 -19.22
N PHE A 94 -14.11 -12.34 -19.74
CA PHE A 94 -13.86 -13.78 -19.79
C PHE A 94 -13.88 -14.25 -21.25
N ASP A 95 -12.84 -14.98 -21.64
CA ASP A 95 -12.78 -15.72 -22.91
C ASP A 95 -13.03 -17.21 -22.66
N ASP A 96 -14.10 -17.74 -23.26
CA ASP A 96 -14.52 -19.12 -23.06
C ASP A 96 -13.60 -20.14 -23.73
N SER A 97 -12.94 -19.76 -24.82
CA SER A 97 -12.06 -20.64 -25.60
C SER A 97 -10.78 -21.01 -24.84
N SER A 98 -10.20 -20.06 -24.11
CA SER A 98 -8.97 -20.25 -23.34
C SER A 98 -9.19 -20.35 -21.83
N ASN A 99 -10.40 -20.02 -21.36
CA ASN A 99 -10.74 -19.79 -19.94
C ASN A 99 -9.91 -18.66 -19.30
N ILE A 100 -9.49 -17.67 -20.08
CA ILE A 100 -8.74 -16.53 -19.57
C ILE A 100 -9.68 -15.45 -19.08
N LEU A 101 -9.36 -14.92 -17.89
CA LEU A 101 -9.87 -13.65 -17.43
C LEU A 101 -8.89 -12.56 -17.84
N PHE A 102 -9.38 -11.56 -18.58
CA PHE A 102 -8.66 -10.35 -18.93
C PHE A 102 -9.16 -9.20 -18.07
N ALA A 103 -8.31 -8.67 -17.21
CA ALA A 103 -8.59 -7.52 -16.37
C ALA A 103 -7.89 -6.28 -16.94
N SER A 104 -8.61 -5.17 -17.04
CA SER A 104 -8.04 -3.87 -17.39
C SER A 104 -8.60 -2.77 -16.51
N PHE A 105 -7.72 -1.85 -16.09
CA PHE A 105 -8.08 -0.68 -15.31
C PHE A 105 -7.12 0.49 -15.58
N LYS A 106 -7.53 1.69 -15.16
CA LYS A 106 -6.70 2.88 -15.15
C LYS A 106 -6.32 3.26 -13.74
N TYR A 107 -5.05 3.58 -13.55
CA TYR A 107 -4.56 4.20 -12.34
C TYR A 107 -4.43 5.72 -12.52
N VAL A 108 -5.06 6.48 -11.62
CA VAL A 108 -5.11 7.96 -11.67
C VAL A 108 -4.61 8.60 -10.36
N GLY A 109 -3.84 7.88 -9.55
CA GLY A 109 -3.30 8.40 -8.29
C GLY A 109 -1.94 9.09 -8.46
N TYR A 110 -1.21 9.22 -7.36
CA TYR A 110 0.11 9.89 -7.31
C TYR A 110 1.27 8.91 -7.11
N ASP A 111 1.02 7.80 -6.40
CA ASP A 111 2.02 6.77 -6.09
C ASP A 111 1.41 5.38 -6.25
N TYR A 112 1.67 4.75 -7.40
CA TYR A 112 1.09 3.44 -7.69
C TYR A 112 1.58 2.37 -6.71
N ALA A 113 2.86 2.40 -6.34
CA ALA A 113 3.44 1.40 -5.44
C ALA A 113 2.80 1.52 -4.05
N GLY A 114 2.76 2.73 -3.49
CA GLY A 114 2.12 2.98 -2.20
C GLY A 114 0.62 2.66 -2.19
N ASP A 115 -0.11 2.95 -3.28
CA ASP A 115 -1.52 2.58 -3.39
C ASP A 115 -1.71 1.05 -3.47
N MET A 116 -0.78 0.30 -4.09
CA MET A 116 -0.85 -1.16 -4.14
C MET A 116 -0.45 -1.79 -2.79
N GLU A 117 0.49 -1.21 -2.06
CA GLU A 117 0.79 -1.60 -0.67
C GLU A 117 -0.43 -1.38 0.23
N LYS A 118 -1.07 -0.20 0.15
CA LYS A 118 -2.32 0.10 0.88
C LYS A 118 -3.44 -0.90 0.56
N MET A 119 -3.55 -1.33 -0.70
CA MET A 119 -4.49 -2.37 -1.12
C MET A 119 -4.19 -3.71 -0.44
N ALA A 120 -2.91 -4.12 -0.43
CA ALA A 120 -2.47 -5.38 0.16
C ALA A 120 -2.62 -5.42 1.69
N ASP A 121 -2.47 -4.28 2.36
CA ASP A 121 -2.63 -4.19 3.82
C ASP A 121 -4.08 -4.37 4.29
N ASN A 122 -5.06 -4.12 3.42
CA ASN A 122 -6.48 -4.21 3.80
C ASN A 122 -6.91 -5.68 3.99
N PRO A 123 -7.32 -6.09 5.22
CA PRO A 123 -7.69 -7.48 5.49
C PRO A 123 -8.93 -7.95 4.72
N LYS A 124 -9.87 -7.07 4.39
CA LYS A 124 -11.05 -7.41 3.58
C LYS A 124 -10.71 -7.65 2.12
N VAL A 125 -9.72 -6.94 1.59
CA VAL A 125 -9.20 -7.20 0.25
C VAL A 125 -8.48 -8.55 0.21
N ARG A 126 -7.69 -8.87 1.22
CA ARG A 126 -7.02 -10.18 1.31
C ARG A 126 -7.99 -11.34 1.45
N GLU A 127 -9.06 -11.18 2.23
CA GLU A 127 -10.13 -12.17 2.33
C GLU A 127 -10.82 -12.39 0.97
N TRP A 128 -11.10 -11.30 0.25
CA TRP A 128 -11.64 -11.36 -1.11
C TRP A 128 -10.69 -12.07 -2.08
N TRP A 129 -9.40 -11.74 -2.07
CA TRP A 129 -8.38 -12.41 -2.89
C TRP A 129 -8.31 -13.91 -2.59
N ALA A 130 -8.21 -14.29 -1.31
CA ALA A 130 -8.18 -15.71 -0.92
C ALA A 130 -9.43 -16.47 -1.37
N TYR A 131 -10.59 -15.81 -1.46
CA TYR A 131 -11.82 -16.40 -1.99
C TYR A 131 -11.78 -16.55 -3.52
N THR A 132 -11.34 -15.53 -4.27
CA THR A 132 -11.26 -15.58 -5.74
C THR A 132 -10.11 -16.43 -6.27
N ASP A 133 -8.97 -16.48 -5.57
CA ASP A 133 -7.78 -17.24 -5.96
C ASP A 133 -8.08 -18.74 -6.05
N LYS A 134 -8.99 -19.26 -5.20
CA LYS A 134 -9.44 -20.65 -5.25
C LYS A 134 -10.02 -21.03 -6.62
N MET A 135 -10.62 -20.06 -7.31
CA MET A 135 -11.26 -20.21 -8.61
C MET A 135 -10.29 -20.05 -9.78
N GLN A 136 -9.05 -19.65 -9.51
CA GLN A 136 -8.08 -19.22 -10.53
C GLN A 136 -6.84 -20.10 -10.52
N ASP A 137 -6.12 -20.09 -11.64
CA ASP A 137 -4.76 -20.60 -11.76
C ASP A 137 -3.87 -19.50 -12.36
N SER A 138 -2.77 -19.19 -11.67
CA SER A 138 -1.80 -18.22 -12.18
C SER A 138 -1.09 -18.74 -13.43
N LEU A 139 -0.83 -17.83 -14.37
CA LEU A 139 0.03 -18.05 -15.54
C LEU A 139 1.50 -17.71 -15.26
N VAL A 140 1.82 -17.26 -14.05
CA VAL A 140 3.15 -16.80 -13.65
C VAL A 140 3.84 -17.94 -12.88
N PRO A 141 4.97 -18.48 -13.39
CA PRO A 141 5.70 -19.54 -12.71
C PRO A 141 6.11 -19.13 -11.29
N GLY A 142 5.77 -19.96 -10.30
CA GLY A 142 6.12 -19.74 -8.89
C GLY A 142 5.18 -18.82 -8.11
N ALA A 143 4.14 -18.25 -8.74
CA ALA A 143 3.13 -17.47 -8.04
C ALA A 143 2.27 -18.37 -7.14
N LYS A 144 1.96 -17.87 -5.93
CA LYS A 144 1.27 -18.66 -4.89
C LYS A 144 -0.15 -18.16 -4.58
N SER A 145 -0.33 -16.84 -4.53
CA SER A 145 -1.61 -16.18 -4.28
C SER A 145 -1.50 -14.70 -4.62
N SER A 146 -2.65 -14.02 -4.75
CA SER A 146 -2.73 -12.57 -4.91
C SER A 146 -2.11 -11.81 -3.73
N GLU A 147 -2.14 -12.38 -2.51
CA GLU A 147 -1.52 -11.78 -1.31
C GLU A 147 0.02 -11.86 -1.32
N SER A 148 0.61 -12.83 -2.02
CA SER A 148 2.06 -13.08 -1.93
C SER A 148 2.92 -11.95 -2.52
N GLY A 149 2.33 -11.05 -3.31
CA GLY A 149 3.00 -9.92 -3.94
C GLY A 149 3.88 -10.34 -5.12
N GLU A 150 4.97 -11.06 -4.86
CA GLU A 150 5.95 -11.45 -5.88
C GLU A 150 6.32 -12.95 -5.83
N PRO A 151 6.33 -13.66 -6.98
CA PRO A 151 5.87 -13.18 -8.28
C PRO A 151 4.34 -12.97 -8.30
N SER A 152 3.89 -11.92 -9.00
CA SER A 152 2.46 -11.54 -9.07
C SER A 152 1.55 -12.71 -9.50
N TRP A 153 0.39 -12.81 -8.85
CA TRP A 153 -0.63 -13.81 -9.18
C TRP A 153 -1.23 -13.61 -10.57
N TRP A 154 -1.50 -12.36 -10.94
CA TRP A 154 -1.95 -11.99 -12.28
C TRP A 154 -0.74 -11.68 -13.16
N LYS A 155 -0.74 -12.20 -14.39
CA LYS A 155 0.30 -11.93 -15.38
C LYS A 155 0.03 -10.58 -16.05
N GLY A 156 0.90 -9.60 -15.82
CA GLY A 156 0.84 -8.31 -16.50
C GLY A 156 1.06 -8.42 -18.02
N LEU A 157 0.40 -7.54 -18.77
CA LEU A 157 0.54 -7.40 -20.22
C LEU A 157 1.16 -6.05 -20.59
N GLU A 158 1.93 -6.03 -21.67
CA GLU A 158 2.51 -4.82 -22.24
C GLU A 158 1.48 -4.05 -23.07
N GLU A 159 1.33 -2.76 -22.81
CA GLU A 159 0.61 -1.87 -23.70
C GLU A 159 1.50 -1.51 -24.89
N VAL A 160 1.15 -2.01 -26.08
CA VAL A 160 1.91 -1.75 -27.32
C VAL A 160 1.32 -0.64 -28.18
N PHE A 161 0.10 -0.19 -27.88
CA PHE A 161 -0.57 0.86 -28.63
C PHE A 161 -1.65 1.53 -27.77
N TYR A 162 -1.75 2.85 -27.90
CA TYR A 162 -2.84 3.66 -27.33
C TYR A 162 -3.09 4.88 -28.21
N PHE A 163 -4.37 5.23 -28.38
CA PHE A 163 -4.80 6.43 -29.07
C PHE A 163 -5.84 7.17 -28.22
N ASN A 164 -5.57 8.44 -27.97
CA ASN A 164 -6.52 9.37 -27.36
C ASN A 164 -6.88 10.43 -28.39
N ARG A 165 -8.18 10.70 -28.59
CA ARG A 165 -8.66 11.75 -29.49
C ARG A 165 -8.76 13.08 -28.77
#